data_AF-Q6YP79-F1
#
_entry.id   AF-Q6YP79-F1
#
_cell.length_a   1.000
_cell.length_b   1.000
_cell.length_c   1.000
_cell.angle_alpha   90.00
_cell.angle_beta   90.00
_cell.angle_gamma   90.00
#
_symmetry.space_group_name_H-M   'P 1'
#
loop_
_entity.id
_entity.type
_entity.pdbx_description
1 polymer ?
#
loop_
_entity_poly.entity_id
_entity_poly.type
_entity_poly.pdbx_seq_one_letter_code
_entity_poly.pdbx_strand_id
1 'polypeptide(L)'
;KYFIVQAMASTMLLFSILLIQMKYSMSWENELIPSMMISSSLLLKIGAAPFHFWFPEVMGASNWMNCLMLMTWQKIAPMMVLSYCIQLSTFMFTITILSIFIGAIGGLNQTSLRQ
;
A
#
# COMPACT_ATOMS: atom_id res chain seq x y z
N LYS A 1 -2.45 5.05 -14.92
CA LYS A 1 -2.02 3.99 -13.96
C LYS A 1 -2.53 4.26 -12.55
N TYR A 2 -2.21 5.43 -11.96
CA TYR A 2 -2.70 5.84 -10.64
C TYR A 2 -4.20 5.55 -10.40
N PHE A 3 -5.09 6.06 -11.26
CA PHE A 3 -6.53 5.89 -11.09
C PHE A 3 -6.96 4.42 -10.99
N ILE A 4 -6.56 3.58 -11.95
CA ILE A 4 -6.95 2.16 -12.01
C ILE A 4 -6.48 1.43 -10.74
N VAL A 5 -5.22 1.65 -10.36
CA VAL A 5 -4.61 0.98 -9.20
C VAL A 5 -5.26 1.42 -7.90
N GLN A 6 -5.52 2.71 -7.72
CA GLN A 6 -6.16 3.23 -6.51
C GLN A 6 -7.65 2.86 -6.42
N ALA A 7 -8.35 2.83 -7.56
CA ALA A 7 -9.72 2.34 -7.64
C ALA A 7 -9.80 0.86 -7.26
N MET A 8 -8.91 0.03 -7.79
CA MET A 8 -8.80 -1.38 -7.42
C MET A 8 -8.50 -1.57 -5.94
N ALA A 9 -7.59 -0.77 -5.37
CA ALA A 9 -7.29 -0.83 -3.95
C ALA A 9 -8.50 -0.45 -3.08
N SER A 10 -9.28 0.56 -3.49
CA SER A 10 -10.51 0.93 -2.78
C SER A 10 -11.60 -0.13 -2.87
N THR A 11 -11.76 -0.81 -4.01
CA THR A 11 -12.75 -1.87 -4.15
C THR A 11 -12.34 -3.10 -3.34
N MET A 12 -11.04 -3.44 -3.31
CA MET A 12 -10.52 -4.49 -2.44
C MET A 12 -10.75 -4.19 -0.95
N LEU A 13 -10.53 -2.94 -0.53
CA LEU A 13 -10.78 -2.50 0.84
C LEU A 13 -12.27 -2.57 1.20
N LEU A 14 -13.16 -2.11 0.32
CA LEU A 14 -14.59 -2.20 0.55
C LEU A 14 -15.07 -3.66 0.62
N PHE A 15 -14.55 -4.51 -0.28
CA PHE A 15 -14.85 -5.94 -0.27
C PHE A 15 -14.39 -6.62 1.01
N SER A 16 -13.19 -6.30 1.52
CA SER A 16 -12.69 -6.88 2.77
C SER A 16 -13.54 -6.46 3.97
N ILE A 17 -13.97 -5.19 4.05
CA ILE A 17 -14.87 -4.72 5.11
C ILE A 17 -16.22 -5.46 5.07
N LEU A 18 -16.82 -5.61 3.89
CA LEU A 18 -18.10 -6.33 3.76
C LEU A 18 -17.97 -7.80 4.15
N LEU A 19 -16.88 -8.47 3.76
CA LEU A 19 -16.62 -9.85 4.17
C LEU A 19 -16.43 -9.99 5.68
N ILE A 20 -15.71 -9.05 6.30
CA ILE A 20 -15.53 -9.01 7.75
C ILE A 20 -16.88 -8.91 8.44
N GLN A 21 -17.71 -7.95 8.03
CA GLN A 21 -19.03 -7.72 8.62
C GLN A 21 -19.95 -8.94 8.49
N MET A 22 -19.87 -9.67 7.38
CA MET A 22 -20.77 -10.81 7.13
C MET A 22 -20.34 -12.09 7.85
N LYS A 23 -19.04 -12.33 8.00
CA LYS A 23 -18.51 -13.64 8.42
C LYS A 23 -17.83 -13.63 9.79
N TYR A 24 -17.24 -12.51 10.18
CA TYR A 24 -16.39 -12.43 11.35
C TYR A 24 -17.05 -11.60 12.46
N SER A 25 -16.81 -11.98 13.71
CA SER A 25 -17.22 -11.21 14.87
C SER A 25 -16.33 -9.97 15.03
N MET A 26 -16.67 -9.10 15.99
CA MET A 26 -15.97 -7.84 16.24
C MET A 26 -14.45 -7.99 16.48
N SER A 27 -13.96 -9.19 16.81
CA SER A 27 -12.53 -9.52 16.97
C SER A 27 -11.86 -10.05 15.70
N TRP A 28 -12.17 -9.46 14.53
CA TRP A 28 -11.62 -9.88 13.23
C TRP A 28 -10.11 -9.67 13.11
N GLU A 29 -9.52 -8.79 13.93
CA GLU A 29 -8.08 -8.49 13.90
C GLU A 29 -7.21 -9.70 14.22
N ASN A 30 -7.72 -10.66 14.98
CA ASN A 30 -7.00 -11.90 15.30
C ASN A 30 -7.03 -12.91 14.15
N GLU A 31 -7.91 -12.71 13.16
CA GLU A 31 -8.08 -13.61 12.04
C GLU A 31 -7.12 -13.24 10.91
N LEU A 32 -6.35 -14.23 10.46
CA LEU A 32 -5.24 -14.02 9.54
C LEU A 32 -5.70 -13.53 8.15
N ILE A 33 -6.83 -14.04 7.67
CA ILE A 33 -7.35 -13.73 6.33
C ILE A 33 -7.86 -12.27 6.23
N PRO A 34 -8.81 -11.82 7.07
CA PRO A 34 -9.34 -10.46 6.97
C PRO A 34 -8.28 -9.38 7.23
N SER A 35 -7.36 -9.62 8.18
CA SER A 35 -6.23 -8.72 8.44
C SER A 35 -5.28 -8.61 7.25
N MET A 36 -4.97 -9.72 6.56
CA MET A 36 -4.18 -9.69 5.32
C MET A 36 -4.91 -9.00 4.15
N MET A 37 -6.23 -9.14 4.03
CA MET A 37 -7.00 -8.46 2.98
C MET A 37 -7.04 -6.94 3.17
N ILE A 38 -7.25 -6.46 4.39
CA ILE A 38 -7.19 -5.01 4.68
C ILE A 38 -5.78 -4.48 4.46
N SER A 39 -4.77 -5.12 5.05
CA SER A 39 -3.38 -4.67 4.93
C SER A 39 -2.88 -4.66 3.49
N SER A 40 -3.14 -5.70 2.70
CA SER A 40 -2.78 -5.73 1.27
C SER A 40 -3.42 -4.59 0.47
N SER A 41 -4.69 -4.26 0.72
CA SER A 41 -5.36 -3.13 0.05
C SER A 41 -4.71 -1.78 0.38
N LEU A 42 -4.32 -1.56 1.64
CA LEU A 42 -3.66 -0.33 2.10
C LEU A 42 -2.23 -0.24 1.60
N LEU A 43 -1.49 -1.35 1.61
CA LEU A 43 -0.13 -1.43 1.07
C LEU A 43 -0.09 -1.16 -0.43
N LEU A 44 -1.11 -1.60 -1.17
CA LEU A 44 -1.29 -1.27 -2.58
C LEU A 44 -1.50 0.25 -2.75
N LYS A 45 -2.35 0.89 -1.94
CA LYS A 45 -2.55 2.36 -1.98
C LYS A 45 -1.25 3.13 -1.71
N ILE A 46 -0.44 2.66 -0.77
CA ILE A 46 0.85 3.25 -0.43
C ILE A 46 1.92 2.90 -1.47
N GLY A 47 1.77 1.84 -2.27
CA GLY A 47 2.80 1.41 -3.22
C GLY A 47 3.99 0.73 -2.54
N ALA A 48 3.76 0.00 -1.45
CA ALA A 48 4.77 -0.87 -0.84
C ALA A 48 5.01 -2.10 -1.73
N ALA A 49 6.21 -2.69 -1.67
CA ALA A 49 6.48 -3.93 -2.41
C ALA A 49 5.62 -5.10 -1.89
N PRO A 50 5.17 -6.03 -2.76
CA PRO A 50 5.42 -6.12 -4.20
C PRO A 50 4.57 -5.18 -5.08
N PHE A 51 3.65 -4.40 -4.51
CA PHE A 51 2.71 -3.52 -5.23
C PHE A 51 3.30 -2.15 -5.65
N HIS A 52 4.62 -2.01 -5.72
CA HIS A 52 5.30 -0.73 -5.88
C HIS A 52 5.42 -0.26 -7.34
N PHE A 53 5.26 -1.13 -8.34
CA PHE A 53 5.59 -0.84 -9.74
C PHE A 53 4.84 0.36 -10.35
N TRP A 54 3.62 0.64 -9.90
CA TRP A 54 2.87 1.78 -10.41
C TRP A 54 3.48 3.13 -9.99
N PHE A 55 4.24 3.14 -8.89
CA PHE A 55 4.67 4.36 -8.22
C PHE A 55 5.78 5.10 -8.99
N PRO A 56 6.92 4.47 -9.36
CA PRO A 56 7.97 5.15 -10.13
C PRO A 56 7.49 5.67 -11.48
N GLU A 57 6.63 4.91 -12.16
CA GLU A 57 6.09 5.29 -13.47
C GLU A 57 5.17 6.53 -13.39
N VAL A 58 4.33 6.61 -12.34
CA VAL A 58 3.48 7.78 -12.12
C VAL A 58 4.34 8.99 -11.73
N MET A 59 5.37 8.80 -10.91
CA MET A 59 6.30 9.85 -10.53
C MET A 59 7.03 10.43 -11.75
N GLY A 60 7.58 9.56 -12.62
CA GLY A 60 8.29 9.98 -13.83
C GLY A 60 7.46 10.82 -14.80
N ALA A 61 6.16 10.53 -14.92
CA ALA A 61 5.25 11.22 -15.84
C ALA A 61 4.60 12.49 -15.25
N SER A 62 4.79 12.78 -13.96
CA SER A 62 4.08 13.86 -13.26
C SER A 62 4.95 15.10 -12.99
N ASN A 63 4.30 16.26 -12.76
CA ASN A 63 4.98 17.50 -12.38
C ASN A 63 5.46 17.45 -10.92
N TRP A 64 6.49 18.24 -10.59
CA TRP A 64 7.10 18.26 -9.25
C TRP A 64 6.11 18.50 -8.09
N MET A 65 5.12 19.38 -8.26
CA MET A 65 4.09 19.59 -7.22
C MET A 65 3.23 18.34 -7.02
N ASN A 66 2.90 17.62 -8.10
CA ASN A 66 2.16 16.38 -8.00
C ASN A 66 3.02 15.27 -7.38
N CYS A 67 4.32 15.20 -7.72
CA CYS A 67 5.27 14.30 -7.06
C CYS A 67 5.30 14.56 -5.55
N LEU A 68 5.42 15.83 -5.13
CA LEU A 68 5.47 16.19 -3.72
C LEU A 68 4.19 15.78 -2.99
N MET A 69 3.02 16.07 -3.57
CA MET A 69 1.73 15.66 -3.00
C MET A 69 1.58 14.13 -2.92
N LEU A 70 2.08 13.40 -3.91
CA LEU A 70 2.00 11.95 -3.99
C LEU A 70 2.95 11.24 -3.02
N MET A 71 4.15 11.81 -2.78
CA MET A 71 5.12 11.32 -1.80
C MET A 71 4.71 11.60 -0.35
N THR A 72 3.98 12.70 -0.11
CA THR A 72 3.67 13.17 1.26
C THR A 72 2.19 13.03 1.60
N TRP A 73 1.35 13.91 1.05
CA TRP A 73 -0.06 14.06 1.42
C TRP A 73 -0.85 12.76 1.22
N GLN A 74 -0.63 12.06 0.10
CA GLN A 74 -1.34 10.82 -0.23
C GLN A 74 -0.97 9.63 0.68
N LYS A 75 0.14 9.70 1.42
CA LYS A 75 0.56 8.63 2.34
C LYS A 75 -0.12 8.70 3.70
N ILE A 76 -0.55 9.89 4.11
CA ILE A 76 -1.04 10.15 5.48
C ILE A 76 -2.27 9.29 5.81
N ALA A 77 -3.34 9.40 5.01
CA ALA A 77 -4.58 8.70 5.31
C ALA A 77 -4.43 7.15 5.27
N PRO A 78 -3.81 6.53 4.25
CA PRO A 78 -3.56 5.09 4.27
C PRO A 78 -2.71 4.62 5.45
N MET A 79 -1.68 5.38 5.85
CA MET A 79 -0.83 5.03 7.00
C MET A 79 -1.58 5.15 8.33
N MET A 80 -2.46 6.16 8.48
CA MET A 80 -3.31 6.29 9.66
C MET A 80 -4.24 5.08 9.81
N VAL A 81 -4.92 4.66 8.73
CA VAL A 81 -5.78 3.47 8.78
C VAL A 81 -4.96 2.20 9.05
N LEU A 82 -3.80 2.07 8.40
CA LEU A 82 -2.89 0.96 8.62
C LEU A 82 -2.50 0.88 10.11
N SER A 83 -2.20 2.00 10.76
CA SER A 83 -1.81 2.04 12.18
C SER A 83 -2.85 1.45 13.14
N TYR A 84 -4.14 1.56 12.80
CA TYR A 84 -5.22 0.97 13.60
C TYR A 84 -5.43 -0.52 13.33
N CYS A 85 -5.07 -1.00 12.14
CA CYS A 85 -5.35 -2.37 11.69
C CYS A 85 -4.10 -3.27 11.66
N ILE A 86 -2.90 -2.75 11.96
CA ILE A 86 -1.67 -3.54 11.91
C ILE A 86 -1.67 -4.60 13.00
N GLN A 87 -1.57 -5.84 12.56
CA GLN A 87 -1.10 -6.93 13.39
C GLN A 87 0.37 -7.22 13.04
N LEU A 88 1.22 -7.36 14.05
CA LEU A 88 2.64 -7.66 13.88
C LEU A 88 2.84 -9.13 13.44
N SER A 89 2.51 -9.40 12.18
CA SER A 89 2.53 -10.73 11.57
C SER A 89 3.77 -10.92 10.69
N THR A 90 4.09 -12.18 10.40
CA THR A 90 5.12 -12.54 9.41
C THR A 90 4.87 -11.87 8.05
N PHE A 91 3.61 -11.66 7.68
CA PHE A 91 3.22 -10.95 6.45
C PHE A 91 3.72 -9.50 6.42
N MET A 92 3.52 -8.73 7.49
CA MET A 92 4.00 -7.34 7.53
C MET A 92 5.53 -7.29 7.52
N PHE A 93 6.21 -8.21 8.21
CA PHE A 93 7.67 -8.30 8.17
C PHE A 93 8.22 -8.65 6.79
N THR A 94 7.60 -9.57 6.05
CA THR A 94 8.09 -9.91 4.70
C THR A 94 7.93 -8.72 3.75
N ILE A 95 6.82 -8.00 3.84
CA ILE A 95 6.58 -6.80 3.02
C ILE A 95 7.57 -5.69 3.33
N THR A 96 7.87 -5.41 4.60
CA THR A 96 8.83 -4.36 4.95
C THR A 96 10.22 -4.72 4.43
N ILE A 97 10.68 -5.96 4.63
CA ILE A 97 11.96 -6.44 4.11
C ILE A 97 12.01 -6.33 2.58
N LEU A 98 10.97 -6.83 1.88
CA LEU A 98 10.87 -6.73 0.42
C LEU A 98 10.90 -5.27 -0.06
N SER A 99 10.20 -4.37 0.64
CA SER A 99 10.15 -2.95 0.26
C SER A 99 11.53 -2.28 0.38
N ILE A 100 12.31 -2.65 1.39
CA ILE A 100 13.67 -2.15 1.58
C ILE A 100 14.58 -2.68 0.47
N PHE A 101 14.56 -4.00 0.21
CA PHE A 101 15.40 -4.61 -0.80
C PHE A 101 15.11 -4.08 -2.20
N ILE A 102 13.83 -4.05 -2.59
CA ILE A 102 13.45 -3.62 -3.94
C ILE A 102 13.66 -2.12 -4.12
N GLY A 103 13.39 -1.30 -3.09
CA GLY A 103 13.68 0.13 -3.13
C GLY A 103 15.17 0.41 -3.28
N ALA A 104 16.03 -0.27 -2.50
CA ALA A 104 17.47 -0.09 -2.57
C ALA A 104 18.05 -0.50 -3.93
N ILE A 105 17.72 -1.71 -4.41
CA ILE A 105 18.24 -2.20 -5.70
C ILE A 105 17.66 -1.40 -6.86
N GLY A 106 16.37 -1.07 -6.81
CA GLY A 106 15.70 -0.28 -7.84
C GLY A 106 16.28 1.12 -7.97
N GLY A 107 16.62 1.79 -6.87
CA GLY A 107 17.18 3.14 -6.87
C GLY A 107 18.62 3.23 -7.41
N LEU A 108 19.43 2.18 -7.24
CA LEU A 108 20.84 2.20 -7.70
C LEU A 108 20.99 2.42 -9.21
N ASN A 109 20.00 2.01 -10.00
CA ASN A 109 20.05 2.10 -11.46
C ASN A 109 19.23 3.27 -12.03
N GLN A 110 18.80 4.22 -11.17
CA GLN A 110 18.01 5.36 -11.60
C GLN A 110 18.86 6.61 -11.82
N THR A 111 18.74 7.21 -13.00
CA THR A 111 19.39 8.49 -13.34
C THR A 111 18.45 9.68 -13.11
N SER A 112 17.14 9.45 -13.10
CA SER A 112 16.15 10.51 -12.93
C SER A 112 15.90 10.82 -11.45
N LEU A 113 15.97 12.09 -11.06
CA LEU A 113 15.72 12.53 -9.67
C LEU A 113 14.30 12.25 -9.15
N ARG A 114 13.35 11.94 -10.03
CA ARG A 114 11.94 11.68 -9.63
C ARG A 114 11.68 10.22 -9.28
N GLN A 115 12.58 9.31 -9.65
CA GLN A 115 12.40 7.87 -9.48
C GLN A 115 13.20 7.34 -8.30
#